data_AF-A0A939DN54-F1
#
_entry.id   AF-A0A939DN54-F1
#
_cell.length_a   1.000
_cell.length_b   1.000
_cell.length_c   1.000
_cell.angle_alpha   90.00
_cell.angle_beta   90.00
_cell.angle_gamma   90.00
#
_symmetry.space_group_name_H-M   'P 1'
#
loop_
_entity.id
_entity.type
_entity.pdbx_description
1 polymer ?
#
loop_
_entity_poly.entity_id
_entity_poly.type
_entity_poly.pdbx_seq_one_letter_code
_entity_poly.pdbx_strand_id
1 'polypeptide(L)'
;MAAQTLHAHPEIQIRRLRFGNEQAPLLVVDNFVDEPQWLVEQAGLSRFTQNSPYYPGVRAPAPAAYRSMLLDSLQDELIDFFALPARQLGFSVCHFSAAGQSAG
;
A
#
# COMPACT_ATOMS: atom_id res chain seq x y z
N MET A 1 18.91 12.75 -6.75
CA MET A 1 17.51 12.97 -6.30
C MET A 1 17.48 12.68 -4.81
N ALA A 2 17.19 13.67 -3.97
CA ALA A 2 17.08 13.45 -2.53
C ALA A 2 15.94 12.45 -2.27
N ALA A 3 16.13 11.55 -1.29
CA ALA A 3 15.05 10.69 -0.84
C ALA A 3 13.96 11.58 -0.23
N GLN A 4 12.80 11.63 -0.88
CA GLN A 4 11.66 12.38 -0.37
C GLN A 4 10.99 11.53 0.71
N THR A 5 10.79 12.13 1.88
CA THR A 5 10.05 11.49 2.97
C THR A 5 8.56 11.66 2.72
N LEU A 6 7.80 10.57 2.80
CA LEU A 6 6.35 10.59 2.82
C LEU A 6 5.85 10.59 4.26
N HIS A 7 4.74 11.26 4.50
CA HIS A 7 4.10 11.35 5.80
C HIS A 7 2.65 10.87 5.71
N ALA A 8 2.17 10.28 6.81
CA ALA A 8 0.75 10.02 6.97
C ALA A 8 0.00 11.36 7.01
N HIS A 9 -1.20 11.38 6.43
CA HIS A 9 -2.05 12.58 6.48
C HIS A 9 -2.39 12.91 7.96
N PRO A 10 -2.43 14.19 8.36
CA PRO A 10 -2.74 14.58 9.74
C PRO A 10 -4.15 14.15 10.19
N GLU A 11 -5.06 13.97 9.24
CA GLU A 11 -6.44 13.49 9.47
C GLU A 11 -6.61 12.01 9.08
N ILE A 12 -5.56 11.18 9.16
CA ILE A 12 -5.66 9.74 8.97
C ILE A 12 -6.72 9.14 9.90
N GLN A 13 -7.58 8.28 9.36
CA GLN A 13 -8.61 7.59 10.13
C GLN A 13 -8.43 6.09 9.99
N ILE A 14 -8.16 5.42 11.11
CA ILE A 14 -8.04 3.96 11.18
C ILE A 14 -9.25 3.42 11.93
N ARG A 15 -10.03 2.56 11.28
CA ARG A 15 -11.21 1.92 11.87
C ARG A 15 -11.07 0.40 11.82
N ARG A 16 -11.21 -0.21 13.00
CA ARG A 16 -11.26 -1.65 13.20
C ARG A 16 -12.71 -2.12 13.14
N LEU A 17 -13.02 -2.95 12.17
CA LEU A 17 -14.36 -3.51 11.96
C LEU A 17 -14.30 -5.04 12.01
N ARG A 18 -15.40 -5.67 12.41
CA ARG A 18 -15.62 -7.10 12.22
C ARG A 18 -16.81 -7.29 11.31
N PHE A 19 -16.63 -8.07 10.24
CA PHE A 19 -17.63 -8.22 9.19
C PHE A 19 -18.10 -9.67 9.07
N GLY A 20 -19.39 -9.85 8.75
CA GLY A 20 -20.03 -11.16 8.58
C GLY A 20 -20.28 -11.90 9.90
N ASN A 21 -20.86 -13.10 9.78
CA ASN A 21 -21.12 -13.98 10.93
C ASN A 21 -19.80 -14.55 11.48
N GLU A 22 -18.79 -14.66 10.63
CA GLU A 22 -17.45 -15.14 10.93
C GLU A 22 -16.62 -14.11 11.71
N GLN A 23 -17.11 -12.88 11.87
CA GLN A 23 -16.43 -11.80 12.60
C GLN A 23 -15.02 -11.52 12.07
N ALA A 24 -14.85 -11.66 10.75
CA ALA A 24 -13.57 -11.48 10.08
C ALA A 24 -13.04 -10.05 10.31
N PRO A 25 -11.77 -9.90 10.73
CA PRO A 25 -11.19 -8.58 10.95
C PRO A 25 -11.06 -7.81 9.63
N LEU A 26 -11.49 -6.56 9.65
CA LEU A 26 -11.37 -5.60 8.54
C LEU A 26 -10.82 -4.28 9.09
N LEU A 27 -9.66 -3.87 8.57
CA LEU A 27 -9.08 -2.56 8.88
C LEU A 27 -9.39 -1.60 7.73
N VAL A 28 -10.08 -0.51 8.02
CA VAL A 28 -10.34 0.57 7.06
C VAL A 28 -9.42 1.74 7.40
N VAL A 29 -8.67 2.19 6.40
CA VAL A 29 -7.72 3.30 6.54
C VAL A 29 -8.09 4.36 5.52
N ASP A 30 -8.63 5.48 6.00
CA ASP A 30 -9.00 6.64 5.19
C ASP A 30 -7.98 7.76 5.40
N ASN A 31 -7.80 8.63 4.38
CA ASN A 31 -6.81 9.71 4.37
C ASN A 31 -5.41 9.21 4.75
N PHE A 32 -4.87 8.22 4.03
CA PHE A 32 -3.63 7.60 4.48
C PHE A 32 -2.39 8.47 4.26
N VAL A 33 -2.23 8.99 3.04
CA VAL A 33 -1.04 9.73 2.60
C VAL A 33 -1.37 11.21 2.55
N ASP A 34 -0.49 12.07 3.08
CA ASP A 34 -0.70 13.53 3.14
C ASP A 34 -0.82 14.15 1.73
N GLU A 35 0.18 13.88 0.88
CA GLU A 35 0.27 14.40 -0.50
C GLU A 35 0.18 13.24 -1.52
N PRO A 36 -1.01 12.64 -1.74
CA PRO A 36 -1.14 11.44 -2.57
C PRO A 36 -0.81 11.69 -4.06
N GLN A 37 -0.89 12.95 -4.52
CA GLN A 37 -0.56 13.32 -5.90
C GLN A 37 0.90 12.98 -6.25
N TRP A 38 1.80 13.05 -5.27
CA TRP A 38 3.18 12.63 -5.46
C TRP A 38 3.30 11.16 -5.91
N LEU A 39 2.48 10.26 -5.35
CA LEU A 39 2.46 8.85 -5.75
C LEU A 39 1.99 8.67 -7.20
N VAL A 40 1.03 9.49 -7.64
CA VAL A 40 0.55 9.51 -9.02
C VAL A 40 1.65 9.94 -9.98
N GLU A 41 2.41 10.98 -9.62
CA GLU A 41 3.56 11.44 -10.41
C GLU A 41 4.67 10.37 -10.47
N GLN A 42 5.00 9.73 -9.35
CA GLN A 42 5.96 8.63 -9.32
C GLN A 42 5.52 7.46 -10.20
N ALA A 43 4.22 7.13 -10.20
CA ALA A 43 3.67 6.13 -11.10
C ALA A 43 3.86 6.57 -12.56
N GLY A 44 3.56 7.82 -12.92
CA GLY A 44 3.74 8.35 -14.28
C GLY A 44 5.19 8.29 -14.81
N LEU A 45 6.17 8.35 -13.91
CA LEU A 45 7.60 8.22 -14.25
C LEU A 45 8.10 6.77 -14.23
N SER A 46 7.30 5.82 -13.76
CA SER A 46 7.72 4.45 -13.55
C SER A 46 7.63 3.61 -14.82
N ARG A 47 8.55 2.64 -14.96
CA ARG A 47 8.50 1.66 -16.04
C ARG A 47 7.60 0.48 -15.65
N PHE A 48 6.45 0.39 -16.29
CA PHE A 48 5.51 -0.71 -16.13
C PHE A 48 5.89 -1.92 -17.01
N THR A 49 5.77 -3.13 -16.45
CA THR A 49 6.07 -4.39 -17.17
C THR A 49 5.02 -5.46 -16.88
N GLN A 50 4.78 -6.35 -17.85
CA GLN A 50 3.87 -7.51 -17.72
C GLN A 50 4.56 -8.70 -17.02
N ASN A 51 5.14 -8.45 -15.84
CA ASN A 51 6.01 -9.42 -15.17
C ASN A 51 5.42 -9.98 -13.86
N SER A 52 4.08 -10.10 -13.75
CA SER A 52 3.46 -10.62 -12.53
C SER A 52 2.60 -11.86 -12.78
N PRO A 53 2.87 -12.99 -12.09
CA PRO A 53 2.00 -14.16 -12.15
C PRO A 53 0.71 -13.99 -11.32
N TYR A 54 0.58 -12.90 -10.54
CA TYR A 54 -0.46 -12.76 -9.52
C TYR A 54 -1.66 -11.89 -9.92
N TYR A 55 -1.56 -11.12 -11.00
CA TYR A 55 -2.64 -10.22 -11.42
C TYR A 55 -2.53 -9.88 -12.91
N PRO A 56 -3.65 -9.91 -13.65
CA PRO A 56 -3.65 -9.51 -15.05
C PRO A 56 -3.42 -8.00 -15.17
N GLY A 57 -2.29 -7.60 -15.76
CA GLY A 57 -1.96 -6.19 -15.98
C GLY A 57 -0.46 -5.88 -15.86
N VAL A 58 -0.10 -4.62 -16.10
CA VAL A 58 1.29 -4.16 -15.96
C VAL A 58 1.53 -3.59 -14.56
N ARG A 59 2.75 -3.80 -14.05
CA ARG A 59 3.16 -3.35 -12.71
C ARG A 59 4.49 -2.62 -12.72
N ALA A 60 4.66 -1.73 -11.76
CA ALA A 60 5.92 -1.08 -11.43
C ALA A 60 6.12 -1.07 -9.91
N PRO A 61 7.35 -1.28 -9.39
CA PRO A 61 7.61 -1.24 -7.95
C PRO A 61 7.18 0.10 -7.34
N ALA A 62 6.50 0.06 -6.19
CA ALA A 62 6.19 1.28 -5.47
C ALA A 62 7.47 1.92 -4.91
N PRO A 63 7.51 3.24 -4.70
CA PRO A 63 8.66 3.92 -4.11
C PRO A 63 8.99 3.38 -2.72
N ALA A 64 10.28 3.33 -2.37
CA ALA A 64 10.72 2.86 -1.05
C ALA A 64 10.13 3.69 0.10
N ALA A 65 10.04 5.01 -0.09
CA ALA A 65 9.45 5.92 0.90
C ALA A 65 7.99 5.54 1.25
N TYR A 66 7.20 5.11 0.26
CA TYR A 66 5.82 4.67 0.50
C TYR A 66 5.78 3.38 1.33
N ARG A 67 6.66 2.42 1.04
CA ARG A 67 6.76 1.16 1.80
C ARG A 67 7.13 1.41 3.26
N SER A 68 8.14 2.26 3.49
CA SER A 68 8.57 2.62 4.84
C SER A 68 7.44 3.28 5.61
N MET A 69 6.84 4.33 5.06
CA MET A 69 5.72 5.04 5.69
C MET A 69 4.54 4.08 5.99
N LEU A 70 4.27 3.11 5.10
CA LEU A 70 3.19 2.15 5.32
C LEU A 70 3.43 1.27 6.53
N LEU A 71 4.62 0.67 6.64
CA LEU A 71 4.99 -0.15 7.79
C LEU A 71 5.04 0.69 9.06
N ASP A 72 5.66 1.87 9.02
CA ASP A 72 5.77 2.76 10.17
C ASP A 72 4.39 3.18 10.70
N SER A 73 3.41 3.38 9.82
CA SER A 73 2.07 3.83 10.20
C SER A 73 1.13 2.72 10.62
N LEU A 74 1.23 1.53 10.02
CA LEU A 74 0.20 0.48 10.13
C LEU A 74 0.67 -0.85 10.69
N GLN A 75 1.97 -1.09 10.84
CA GLN A 75 2.48 -2.42 11.22
C GLN A 75 1.88 -2.90 12.54
N ASP A 76 1.90 -2.06 13.58
CA ASP A 76 1.45 -2.45 14.92
C ASP A 76 -0.06 -2.72 14.92
N GLU A 77 -0.84 -1.89 14.22
CA GLU A 77 -2.28 -2.09 14.01
C GLU A 77 -2.58 -3.40 13.28
N LEU A 78 -1.81 -3.74 12.24
CA LEU A 78 -1.98 -4.98 11.48
C LEU A 78 -1.62 -6.21 12.32
N ILE A 79 -0.50 -6.16 13.06
CA ILE A 79 -0.07 -7.27 13.92
C ILE A 79 -1.11 -7.51 15.02
N ASP A 80 -1.52 -6.46 15.72
CA ASP A 80 -2.46 -6.55 16.85
C ASP A 80 -3.86 -6.98 16.38
N PHE A 81 -4.45 -6.27 15.41
CA PHE A 81 -5.86 -6.49 15.08
C PHE A 81 -6.12 -7.80 14.34
N PHE A 82 -5.17 -8.25 13.51
CA PHE A 82 -5.26 -9.53 12.81
C PHE A 82 -4.60 -10.68 13.59
N ALA A 83 -4.06 -10.42 14.78
CA ALA A 83 -3.34 -11.41 15.60
C ALA A 83 -2.25 -12.15 14.82
N LEU A 84 -1.46 -11.42 14.02
CA LEU A 84 -0.40 -12.03 13.22
C LEU A 84 0.72 -12.54 14.13
N PRO A 85 1.26 -13.76 13.90
CA PRO A 85 2.35 -14.31 14.69
C PRO A 85 3.70 -13.71 14.24
N ALA A 86 3.82 -12.39 14.21
CA ALA A 86 4.99 -11.65 13.74
C ALA A 86 5.27 -10.45 14.64
N ARG A 87 6.55 -10.06 14.73
CA ARG A 87 6.99 -8.84 15.42
C ARG A 87 7.31 -7.69 14.47
N GLN A 88 7.58 -8.03 13.21
CA GLN A 88 7.85 -7.09 12.13
C GLN A 88 7.21 -7.61 10.86
N LEU A 89 6.68 -6.70 10.05
CA LEU A 89 6.12 -7.00 8.75
C LEU A 89 7.08 -6.55 7.64
N GLY A 90 6.97 -7.21 6.50
CA GLY A 90 7.71 -6.87 5.30
C GLY A 90 6.85 -7.14 4.08
N PHE A 91 7.23 -6.53 2.96
CA PHE A 91 6.52 -6.73 1.71
C PHE A 91 7.17 -7.85 0.91
N SER A 92 6.41 -8.89 0.58
CA SER A 92 6.76 -9.78 -0.52
C SER A 92 6.67 -9.03 -1.86
N VAL A 93 5.65 -8.17 -2.00
CA VAL A 93 5.45 -7.28 -3.15
C VAL A 93 4.76 -5.98 -2.71
N CYS A 94 5.12 -4.85 -3.33
CA CYS A 94 4.41 -3.58 -3.21
C CYS A 94 4.62 -2.80 -4.51
N HIS A 95 3.56 -2.62 -5.29
CA HIS A 95 3.64 -2.15 -6.67
C HIS A 95 2.49 -1.21 -6.99
N PHE A 96 2.75 -0.23 -7.86
CA PHE A 96 1.70 0.36 -8.68
C PHE A 96 1.19 -0.67 -9.67
N SER A 97 -0.12 -0.72 -9.86
CA SER A 97 -0.78 -1.60 -10.84
C SER A 97 -1.66 -0.74 -11.73
N ALA A 98 -1.55 -0.92 -13.05
CA ALA A 98 -2.41 -0.26 -14.02
C ALA A 98 -3.18 -1.31 -14.82
N ALA A 99 -4.51 -1.21 -14.80
CA ALA A 99 -5.38 -1.98 -15.67
C ALA A 99 -5.57 -1.20 -16.99
N GLY A 100 -4.71 -1.46 -17.97
CA GLY A 100 -4.79 -0.87 -19.31
C GLY A 100 -4.78 -1.97 -20.37
N GLN A 101 -5.71 -1.87 -21.33
CA GLN A 101 -5.84 -2.79 -22.48
C GLN A 101 -4.49 -2.90 -23.21
N SER A 102 -4.17 -4.11 -23.69
CA SER A 102 -3.04 -4.36 -24.58
C SER A 102 -3.03 -3.30 -25.68
N ALA A 103 -1.99 -2.45 -25.72
CA ALA A 103 -1.66 -1.72 -26.93
C ALA A 103 -1.43 -2.79 -28.01
N GLY A 104 -2.27 -2.76 -29.04
CA GLY A 104 -2.13 -3.62 -30.23
C GLY A 104 -0.86 -3.31 -30.99
#